data_AF-A0AAD6KT38-F1
#
_entry.id   AF-A0AAD6KT38-F1
#
_cell.length_a   1.000
_cell.length_b   1.000
_cell.length_c   1.000
_cell.angle_alpha   90.00
_cell.angle_beta   90.00
_cell.angle_gamma   90.00
#
_symmetry.space_group_name_H-M   'P 1'
#
loop_
_entity.id
_entity.type
_entity.pdbx_description
1 polymer ?
#
loop_
_entity_poly.entity_id
_entity_poly.type
_entity_poly.pdbx_seq_one_letter_code
_entity_poly.pdbx_strand_id
1 'polypeptide(L)' 'MMHALVENDEEALDDMEKFERFVMVAVWCIQEDPNLRPTMKMVMLMLEGIIQVGVPPCPSPFSIAS' A
#
# COMPACT_ATOMS: atom_id res chain seq x y z
N MET A 1 1.21 10.67 7.92
CA MET A 1 2.39 11.56 7.97
C MET A 1 2.50 12.43 6.72
N MET A 2 1.93 12.04 5.57
CA MET A 2 2.00 12.83 4.33
C MET A 2 0.93 13.94 4.23
N HIS A 3 -0.22 13.80 4.91
CA HIS A 3 -1.30 14.81 4.93
C HIS A 3 -0.93 16.21 5.42
N ALA A 4 0.23 16.40 6.07
CA ALA A 4 0.63 17.69 6.62
C ALA A 4 1.24 18.66 5.59
N LEU A 5 1.51 18.22 4.35
CA LEU A 5 2.13 19.06 3.31
C LEU A 5 1.14 19.61 2.28
N VAL A 6 -0.10 19.10 2.27
CA VAL A 6 -1.14 19.44 1.29
C VAL A 6 -2.15 20.36 1.96
N GLU A 7 -1.82 21.64 2.09
CA GLU A 7 -2.75 22.64 2.62
C GLU A 7 -3.88 22.89 1.60
N ASN A 8 -5.01 22.21 1.79
CA ASN A 8 -6.32 22.57 1.21
C ASN A 8 -6.46 22.40 -0.32
N ASP A 9 -5.62 21.58 -0.94
CA ASP A 9 -5.73 21.16 -2.34
C ASP A 9 -6.31 19.73 -2.41
N GLU A 10 -7.57 19.63 -2.82
CA GLU A 10 -8.32 18.37 -2.89
C GLU A 10 -7.73 17.38 -3.90
N GLU A 11 -7.16 17.87 -5.00
CA GLU A 11 -6.53 17.04 -6.03
C GLU A 11 -5.23 16.44 -5.49
N ALA A 12 -4.43 17.24 -4.81
CA ALA A 12 -3.20 16.77 -4.16
C ALA A 12 -3.48 15.80 -2.98
N LEU A 13 -4.62 15.94 -2.30
CA LEU A 13 -5.06 14.97 -1.28
C LEU A 13 -5.41 13.61 -1.90
N ASP A 14 -6.19 13.60 -2.98
CA ASP A 14 -6.57 12.36 -3.69
C ASP A 14 -5.36 11.65 -4.30
N ASP A 15 -4.41 12.40 -4.88
CA ASP A 15 -3.15 11.84 -5.39
C ASP A 15 -2.30 11.19 -4.29
N MET A 16 -2.31 11.77 -3.10
CA MET A 16 -1.60 11.22 -1.95
C MET A 16 -2.29 9.99 -1.39
N GLU A 17 -3.63 9.94 -1.35
CA GLU A 17 -4.37 8.73 -0.99
C GLU A 17 -4.13 7.58 -2.00
N LYS A 18 -4.08 7.90 -3.30
CA LYS A 18 -3.65 6.95 -4.35
C LYS A 18 -2.23 6.47 -4.13
N PHE A 19 -1.30 7.38 -3.82
CA PHE A 19 0.09 7.04 -3.56
C PHE A 19 0.23 6.08 -2.37
N GLU A 20 -0.37 6.39 -1.23
CA GLU A 20 -0.32 5.54 -0.03
C GLU A 20 -0.86 4.14 -0.32
N ARG A 21 -2.02 4.05 -0.99
CA ARG A 21 -2.61 2.78 -1.44
C ARG A 21 -1.66 1.99 -2.35
N PHE A 22 -1.07 2.62 -3.35
CA PHE A 22 -0.17 1.94 -4.30
C PHE A 22 1.08 1.41 -3.62
N VAL A 23 1.66 2.18 -2.70
CA VAL A 23 2.80 1.74 -1.88
C VAL A 23 2.41 0.53 -1.03
N MET A 24 1.27 0.56 -0.35
CA MET A 24 0.81 -0.58 0.46
C MET A 24 0.59 -1.84 -0.37
N VAL A 25 -0.03 -1.71 -1.56
CA VAL A 25 -0.21 -2.83 -2.50
C VAL A 25 1.13 -3.36 -2.98
N ALA A 26 2.09 -2.48 -3.29
CA ALA A 26 3.43 -2.90 -3.70
C ALA A 26 4.12 -3.71 -2.60
N VAL A 27 4.04 -3.27 -1.34
CA VAL A 27 4.63 -4.00 -0.19
C VAL A 27 3.97 -5.37 -0.01
N TRP A 28 2.66 -5.51 -0.24
CA TRP A 28 1.99 -6.82 -0.27
C TRP A 28 2.49 -7.73 -1.40
N CYS A 29 2.77 -7.17 -2.59
CA CYS A 29 3.20 -7.95 -3.76
C CYS A 29 4.65 -8.44 -3.67
N ILE A 30 5.53 -7.72 -2.96
CA ILE A 30 6.96 -8.05 -2.83
C ILE A 30 7.28 -8.89 -1.59
N GLN A 31 6.27 -9.37 -0.85
CA GLN A 31 6.49 -10.22 0.33
C GLN A 31 7.37 -11.42 0.00
N GLU A 32 8.39 -11.70 0.80
CA GLU A 32 9.25 -12.87 0.61
C GLU A 32 8.44 -14.17 0.64
N ASP A 33 7.51 -14.31 1.60
CA ASP A 33 6.57 -15.44 1.64
C ASP A 33 5.50 -15.30 0.55
N PRO A 34 5.47 -16.18 -0.47
CA PRO A 34 4.49 -16.12 -1.55
C PRO A 34 3.04 -16.31 -1.07
N ASN A 35 2.81 -16.96 0.08
CA ASN A 35 1.47 -17.18 0.62
C ASN A 35 0.84 -15.91 1.20
N LEU A 36 1.67 -14.92 1.53
CA LEU A 36 1.20 -13.61 1.98
C LEU A 36 0.85 -12.69 0.79
N ARG A 37 1.31 -13.02 -0.42
CA ARG A 37 1.04 -12.19 -1.59
C ARG A 37 -0.42 -12.32 -2.01
N PRO A 38 -1.11 -11.20 -2.29
CA PRO A 38 -2.48 -11.23 -2.79
C PRO A 38 -2.55 -11.84 -4.20
N THR A 39 -3.70 -12.40 -4.55
CA THR A 39 -3.97 -12.79 -5.94
C THR A 39 -4.02 -11.56 -6.85
N MET A 40 -3.71 -11.71 -8.14
CA MET A 40 -3.80 -10.59 -9.10
C MET A 40 -5.21 -9.95 -9.12
N LYS A 41 -6.27 -10.75 -8.93
CA LYS A 41 -7.63 -10.24 -8.79
C LYS A 41 -7.78 -9.31 -7.58
N MET A 42 -7.22 -9.70 -6.43
CA MET A 42 -7.22 -8.84 -5.23
C MET A 42 -6.40 -7.58 -5.45
N VAL A 43 -5.23 -7.67 -6.08
CA VAL A 43 -4.41 -6.51 -6.44
C VAL A 43 -5.20 -5.51 -7.28
N MET A 44 -5.91 -5.96 -8.31
CA MET A 44 -6.76 -5.09 -9.13
C MET A 44 -7.85 -4.39 -8.31
N LEU A 45 -8.58 -5.14 -7.48
CA LEU A 45 -9.63 -4.57 -6.62
C LEU A 45 -9.07 -3.55 -5.61
N MET A 46 -7.87 -3.80 -5.08
CA MET A 46 -7.17 -2.86 -4.19
C MET A 46 -6.76 -1.59 -4.94
N LEU A 47 -6.15 -1.73 -6.12
CA LEU A 47 -5.70 -0.61 -6.95
C LEU A 47 -6.87 0.25 -7.44
N GLU A 48 -8.02 -0.35 -7.74
CA GLU A 48 -9.25 0.37 -8.10
C GLU A 48 -9.95 1.01 -6.88
N GLY A 49 -9.49 0.72 -5.66
CA GLY A 49 -10.10 1.24 -4.43
C GLY A 49 -11.43 0.57 -4.05
N ILE A 50 -11.77 -0.55 -4.69
CA ILE A 50 -13.01 -1.31 -4.43
C ILE A 50 -12.92 -2.03 -3.09
N ILE A 51 -11.72 -2.52 -2.72
CA ILE A 51 -11.46 -3.11 -1.40
C ILE A 51 -10.37 -2.32 -0.67
N GLN A 52 -10.51 -2.21 0.65
CA GLN A 52 -9.50 -1.56 1.48
C GLN A 52 -8.19 -2.36 1.50
N VAL A 53 -7.07 -1.64 1.58
CA VAL A 53 -5.73 -2.23 1.72
C VAL A 53 -5.35 -2.24 3.18
N GLY A 54 -5.26 -3.43 3.77
CA GLY A 54 -4.73 -3.58 5.13
C GLY A 54 -3.24 -3.29 5.20
N VAL A 55 -2.75 -2.93 6.39
CA VAL A 55 -1.31 -2.72 6.63
C VAL A 55 -0.54 -4.01 6.29
N PRO A 56 0.39 -3.99 5.33
CA PRO A 56 1.17 -5.16 4.99
C PRO A 56 2.19 -5.49 6.09
N PRO A 57 2.54 -6.79 6.26
CA PRO A 57 3.67 -7.16 7.10
C PRO A 57 4.99 -6.63 6.51
N CYS A 58 6.04 -6.56 7.34
CA CYS A 58 7.37 -6.22 6.83
C CYS A 58 7.78 -7.21 5.72
N PRO A 59 8.12 -6.72 4.52
CA PRO A 59 8.38 -7.59 3.37
C PRO A 59 9.61 -8.48 3.56
N SER A 60 10.54 -8.04 4.40
CA SER A 60 11.69 -8.83 4.86
C SER A 60 11.69 -8.94 6.39
N PRO A 61 11.61 -10.17 6.95
CA PRO A 61 11.75 -10.36 8.40
C PRO A 61 13.16 -10.08 8.91
N PHE A 62 14.18 -10.06 8.04
CA PHE A 62 15.58 -9.86 8.42
C PHE A 62 15.92 -8.41 8.77
N SER A 63 15.14 -7.43 8.29
CA SER A 63 15.36 -6.01 8.63
C SER A 63 14.97 -5.65 10.07
N ILE A 64 14.28 -6.52 10.80
CA ILE A 64 13.90 -6.30 12.21
C ILE A 64 14.95 -6.88 13.18
N ALA A 65 15.82 -7.77 12.70
CA ALA A 65 16.78 -8.53 13.51
C ALA A 65 18.22 -7.96 13.48
N SER A 66 18.41 -6.70 13.06
CA SER A 66 19.71 -6.02 13.00
C SER A 66 19.74 -4.77 13.87
#